data_AF-A0A967LDB7-F1
#
_entry.id   AF-A0A967LDB7-F1
#
_cell.length_a   1.000
_cell.length_b   1.000
_cell.length_c   1.000
_cell.angle_alpha   90.00
_cell.angle_beta   90.00
_cell.angle_gamma   90.00
#
_symmetry.space_group_name_H-M   'P 1'
#
loop_
_entity.id
_entity.type
_entity.pdbx_description
1 polymer ?
#
loop_
_entity_poly.entity_id
_entity_poly.type
_entity_poly.pdbx_seq_one_letter_code
_entity_poly.pdbx_strand_id
1 'polypeptide(L)' 'MRLLLLVLTFLGGVLCRGEEEAPAVESRPNIIFIFIDDLGFADFSCTGNKKVRTPHIDRLAA' A
#
# COMPACT_ATOMS: atom_id res chain seq x y z
N MET A 1 0.65 48.89 -22.46
CA MET A 1 0.93 48.35 -21.11
C MET A 1 -0.19 47.45 -20.58
N ARG A 2 -1.47 47.85 -20.64
CA ARG A 2 -2.61 46.99 -20.25
C ARG A 2 -2.74 45.69 -21.07
N LEU A 3 -2.46 45.73 -22.38
CA LEU A 3 -2.52 44.54 -23.25
C LEU A 3 -1.44 43.50 -22.91
N LEU A 4 -0.24 43.94 -22.54
CA LEU A 4 0.86 43.06 -22.13
C LEU A 4 0.53 42.35 -20.80
N LEU A 5 -0.14 43.06 -19.89
CA LEU A 5 -0.61 42.51 -18.62
C LEU A 5 -1.62 41.37 -18.84
N LEU A 6 -2.54 41.54 -19.80
CA LEU A 6 -3.57 40.55 -20.16
C LEU A 6 -2.98 39.28 -20.79
N VAL A 7 -1.95 39.42 -21.64
CA VAL A 7 -1.28 38.28 -22.28
C VAL A 7 -0.51 37.44 -21.25
N LEU A 8 0.16 38.08 -20.28
CA LEU A 8 0.88 37.38 -19.22
C LEU A 8 -0.06 36.59 -18.30
N THR A 9 -1.23 37.13 -17.97
CA THR A 9 -2.23 36.41 -17.16
C THR A 9 -2.83 35.21 -17.90
N PHE A 10 -3.01 35.31 -19.22
CA PHE A 10 -3.53 34.21 -20.03
C PHE A 10 -2.49 33.09 -20.22
N LEU A 11 -1.22 33.46 -20.40
CA LEU A 11 -0.13 32.49 -20.58
C LEU A 11 0.15 31.71 -19.27
N GLY A 12 0.10 32.37 -18.11
CA GLY A 12 0.24 31.73 -16.81
C GLY A 12 -0.89 30.72 -16.50
N GLY A 13 -2.12 31.03 -16.90
CA GLY A 13 -3.26 30.12 -16.72
C GLY A 13 -3.20 28.86 -17.61
N VAL A 14 -2.58 28.96 -18.78
CA VAL A 14 -2.41 27.81 -19.71
C VAL A 14 -1.27 26.89 -19.28
N LEU A 15 -0.22 27.42 -18.64
CA LEU A 15 0.90 26.63 -18.11
C LEU A 15 0.52 25.86 -16.82
N CYS A 16 -0.42 26.38 -16.04
CA CYS A 16 -0.95 25.72 -14.83
C CYS A 16 -2.20 24.87 -15.13
N ARG A 17 -2.17 24.05 -16.19
CA ARG A 17 -3.06 22.88 -16.19
C ARG A 17 -2.64 22.01 -15.02
N GLY A 18 -3.44 22.02 -13.95
CA GLY A 18 -3.28 21.09 -12.84
C GLY A 18 -3.18 19.69 -13.42
N GLU A 19 -2.14 18.97 -13.02
CA GLU A 19 -2.05 17.55 -13.28
C GLU A 19 -3.34 16.93 -12.72
N GLU A 20 -4.15 16.32 -13.58
CA GLU A 20 -5.19 15.39 -13.11
C GLU A 20 -4.42 14.24 -12.47
N GLU A 21 -4.17 14.38 -11.17
CA GLU A 21 -3.65 13.32 -10.34
C GLU A 21 -4.69 12.20 -10.43
N ALA A 22 -4.36 11.15 -11.19
CA ALA A 22 -5.18 9.96 -11.25
C ALA A 22 -5.50 9.57 -9.81
N PRO A 23 -6.76 9.22 -9.49
CA PRO A 23 -7.17 9.00 -8.10
C PRO A 23 -6.16 8.04 -7.50
N ALA A 24 -5.45 8.52 -6.47
CA ALA A 24 -4.51 7.70 -5.73
C ALA A 24 -5.31 6.48 -5.32
N VAL A 25 -5.01 5.33 -5.94
CA VAL A 25 -5.59 4.06 -5.52
C VAL A 25 -4.98 3.85 -4.15
N GLU A 26 -5.68 4.33 -3.12
CA GLU A 26 -5.43 3.88 -1.77
C GLU A 26 -5.54 2.36 -1.85
N SER A 27 -4.38 1.70 -1.84
CA SER A 27 -4.29 0.25 -1.94
C SER A 27 -4.83 -0.30 -0.65
N ARG A 28 -6.16 -0.38 -0.55
CA ARG A 28 -6.85 -0.96 0.60
C ARG A 28 -6.38 -2.41 0.68
N PRO A 29 -5.64 -2.80 1.74
CA PRO A 29 -5.14 -4.15 1.84
C PRO A 29 -6.33 -5.09 2.02
N ASN A 30 -6.25 -6.26 1.38
CA ASN A 30 -7.16 -7.35 1.72
C ASN A 30 -6.69 -7.95 3.06
N ILE A 31 -7.60 -8.05 4.02
CA ILE A 31 -7.31 -8.65 5.34
C ILE A 31 -7.88 -10.07 5.35
N ILE A 32 -7.01 -11.05 5.59
CA ILE A 32 -7.41 -12.44 5.84
C ILE A 32 -7.09 -12.74 7.30
N PHE A 33 -8.13 -12.97 8.10
CA PHE A 33 -7.99 -13.38 9.49
C PHE A 33 -8.15 -14.89 9.60
N ILE A 34 -7.13 -15.55 10.16
CA ILE A 34 -7.11 -17.00 10.37
C ILE A 34 -7.14 -17.24 11.88
N PHE A 35 -8.20 -17.87 12.36
CA PHE A 35 -8.34 -18.29 13.75
C PHE A 35 -8.01 -19.78 13.87
N ILE A 36 -7.23 -20.13 14.89
CA ILE A 36 -6.83 -21.50 15.18
C ILE A 36 -7.08 -21.75 16.66
N ASP A 37 -7.84 -22.80 16.95
CA ASP A 37 -8.21 -23.20 18.32
C ASP A 37 -7.03 -23.91 19.02
N ASP A 38 -6.86 -23.65 20.31
CA ASP A 38 -5.86 -24.29 21.19
C ASP A 38 -4.40 -24.31 20.67
N LEU A 39 -4.04 -23.36 19.81
CA LEU A 39 -2.68 -23.27 19.29
C LEU A 39 -1.72 -22.63 20.30
N GLY A 40 -0.73 -23.39 20.75
CA GLY A 40 0.34 -22.93 21.60
C GLY A 40 1.49 -22.26 20.84
N PHE A 41 2.25 -21.42 21.54
CA PHE A 41 3.40 -20.72 20.95
C PHE A 41 4.46 -21.67 20.36
N ALA A 42 4.66 -22.84 20.98
CA ALA A 42 5.68 -23.80 20.60
C ALA A 42 5.23 -24.76 19.48
N ASP A 43 4.07 -24.55 18.86
CA ASP A 43 3.52 -25.53 17.90
C ASP A 43 4.05 -25.36 16.47
N PHE A 44 4.50 -24.17 16.09
CA PHE A 44 5.03 -23.91 14.75
C PHE A 44 6.52 -24.23 14.62
N SER A 45 6.94 -24.69 13.44
CA SER A 45 8.38 -24.91 13.18
C SER A 45 9.18 -23.61 13.22
N CYS A 46 8.60 -22.49 12.79
CA CYS A 46 9.24 -21.18 12.87
C CYS A 46 9.50 -20.69 14.31
N THR A 47 8.85 -21.25 15.32
CA THR A 47 9.13 -20.96 16.75
C THR A 47 10.15 -21.92 17.37
N GLY A 48 10.78 -22.77 16.56
CA GLY A 48 11.82 -23.71 16.98
C GLY A 48 11.34 -25.12 17.25
N ASN A 49 10.07 -25.45 16.94
CA ASN A 49 9.57 -26.82 17.02
C ASN A 49 10.25 -27.71 15.97
N LYS A 50 11.08 -28.65 16.42
CA LYS A 50 11.84 -29.57 15.54
C LYS A 50 11.04 -30.80 15.08
N LYS A 51 9.84 -31.01 15.61
CA LYS A 51 9.03 -32.22 15.37
C LYS A 51 7.90 -31.96 14.38
N VAL A 52 7.35 -30.74 14.39
CA VAL A 52 6.28 -30.32 13.48
C VAL A 52 6.89 -29.66 12.24
N ARG A 53 6.21 -29.80 11.09
CA ARG A 53 6.58 -29.10 9.85
C ARG A 53 5.38 -28.25 9.41
N THR A 54 5.52 -26.93 9.43
CA THR A 54 4.45 -26.00 9.03
C THR A 54 4.88 -25.13 7.84
N PRO A 55 5.21 -25.71 6.67
CA PRO A 55 5.88 -24.98 5.58
C PRO A 55 5.07 -23.79 5.02
N HIS A 56 3.74 -23.83 5.11
CA HIS A 56 2.89 -22.70 4.71
C HIS A 56 2.93 -21.56 5.72
N ILE A 57 2.92 -21.87 7.02
CA ILE A 57 3.05 -20.87 8.09
C ILE A 57 4.47 -20.31 8.12
N ASP A 58 5.48 -21.17 7.95
CA ASP A 58 6.89 -20.75 7.87
C ASP A 58 7.10 -19.76 6.73
N ARG A 59 6.44 -19.96 5.57
CA ARG A 59 6.47 -19.00 4.45
C ARG A 59 5.78 -17.68 4.77
N LEU A 60 4.70 -17.70 5.55
CA LEU A 60 4.01 -16.49 5.98
C LEU A 60 4.78 -15.71 7.05
N ALA A 61 5.69 -16.37 7.78
CA ALA A 61 6.47 -15.77 8.86
C ALA A 61 7.84 -15.21 8.44
N ALA A 62 8.35 -15.60 7.27
CA ALA A 62 9.62 -15.15 6.69
C ALA A 62 9.53 -13.74 6.11
#